data_AF-A0A9F5IL91-F1
#
_entry.id   AF-A0A9F5IL91-F1
#
_cell.length_a   1.000
_cell.length_b   1.000
_cell.length_c   1.000
_cell.angle_alpha   90.00
_cell.angle_beta   90.00
_cell.angle_gamma   90.00
#
_symmetry.space_group_name_H-M   'P 1'
#
loop_
_entity.id
_entity.type
_entity.pdbx_description
1 polymer ?
#
loop_
_entity_poly.entity_id
_entity_poly.type
_entity_poly.pdbx_seq_one_letter_code
_entity_poly.pdbx_strand_id
1 'polypeptide(L)'
;MGTECHYFVCDVGNREEVYQQAKAVREKVGDVTILVNNAAVVHGKSLVDSDDHALLKSQHINALGQFWTTKAFLPRMLELQKGHIVCLNSVLALSAIPGAVDYCTSKASSFAFMESLTLGLLDCPGVNATTVLPFHTSTEMFQGMRIRFPNLFPPLKPEMVARRTVEAVQQNQAFLLLPWTMHILVVLKRHTSFWIPTSNRWRDLMFPSSSRMLVFLDGVFFAGRNPACRSAFASLSKHLSTSGAGRNPQVCWELHLYEDFQRTDLRVAGNQDLVGPCQGWDPALVLSQ
;
A
#
# COMPACT_ATOMS: atom_id res chain seq x y z
N MET A 1 30.26 12.59 -0.35
CA MET A 1 30.47 12.16 -1.75
C MET A 1 29.12 12.30 -2.43
N GLY A 2 29.05 12.95 -3.60
CA GLY A 2 27.79 13.13 -4.31
C GLY A 2 27.44 11.88 -5.12
N THR A 3 26.16 11.53 -5.15
CA THR A 3 25.60 10.44 -5.96
C THR A 3 24.89 11.03 -7.17
N GLU A 4 24.92 10.34 -8.30
CA GLU A 4 24.16 10.75 -9.48
C GLU A 4 22.66 10.56 -9.24
N CYS A 5 21.87 11.62 -9.47
CA CYS A 5 20.43 11.64 -9.23
C CYS A 5 19.69 12.03 -10.51
N HIS A 6 18.71 11.21 -10.88
CA HIS A 6 17.80 11.46 -12.00
C HIS A 6 16.37 11.57 -11.46
N TYR A 7 15.56 12.47 -12.01
CA TYR A 7 14.14 12.59 -11.65
C TYR A 7 13.26 12.47 -12.89
N PHE A 8 12.11 11.82 -12.71
CA PHE A 8 11.10 11.62 -13.74
C PHE A 8 9.74 11.94 -13.12
N VAL A 9 8.95 12.76 -13.81
CA VAL A 9 7.57 13.03 -13.39
C VAL A 9 6.71 11.88 -13.91
N CYS A 10 5.99 11.23 -12.99
CA CYS A 10 5.17 10.05 -13.29
C CYS A 10 3.96 10.00 -12.34
N ASP A 11 2.74 10.05 -12.90
CA ASP A 11 1.57 9.58 -12.17
C ASP A 11 1.54 8.04 -12.16
N VAL A 12 1.90 7.45 -11.02
CA VAL A 12 1.88 5.99 -10.84
C VAL A 12 0.47 5.39 -10.87
N GLY A 13 -0.58 6.21 -10.78
CA GLY A 13 -1.98 5.84 -11.00
C GLY A 13 -2.36 5.70 -12.48
N ASN A 14 -1.46 6.07 -13.40
CA ASN A 14 -1.60 5.95 -14.83
C ASN A 14 -0.64 4.88 -15.39
N ARG A 15 -1.20 3.78 -15.88
CA ARG A 15 -0.45 2.64 -16.40
C ARG A 15 0.45 3.00 -17.57
N GLU A 16 -0.06 3.75 -18.54
CA GLU A 16 0.66 4.14 -19.74
C GLU A 16 1.86 5.03 -19.39
N GLU A 17 1.67 5.97 -18.47
CA GLU A 17 2.73 6.85 -17.98
C GLU A 17 3.83 6.06 -17.25
N VAL A 18 3.46 5.10 -16.40
CA VAL A 18 4.43 4.20 -15.73
C VAL A 18 5.30 3.48 -16.74
N TYR A 19 4.72 2.88 -17.78
CA TYR A 19 5.50 2.15 -18.79
C TYR A 19 6.37 3.07 -19.65
N GLN A 20 5.86 4.26 -19.99
CA GLN A 20 6.63 5.27 -20.72
C GLN A 20 7.85 5.73 -19.90
N GLN A 21 7.66 6.04 -18.62
CA GLN A 21 8.75 6.48 -17.74
C GLN A 21 9.72 5.35 -17.42
N ALA A 22 9.25 4.12 -17.24
CA ALA A 22 10.13 2.96 -17.04
C ALA A 22 11.06 2.71 -18.24
N LYS A 23 10.58 2.97 -19.46
CA LYS A 23 11.42 2.95 -20.67
C LYS A 23 12.47 4.06 -20.63
N ALA A 24 12.06 5.29 -20.30
CA ALA A 24 12.98 6.43 -20.21
C ALA A 24 14.06 6.24 -19.12
N VAL A 25 13.72 5.65 -17.97
CA VAL A 25 14.67 5.28 -16.92
C VAL A 25 15.70 4.29 -17.45
N ARG A 26 15.26 3.25 -18.16
CA ARG A 26 16.15 2.23 -18.73
C ARG A 26 17.12 2.81 -19.76
N GLU A 27 16.66 3.73 -20.59
CA GLU A 27 17.47 4.36 -21.62
C GLU A 27 18.50 5.36 -21.05
N LYS A 28 18.14 6.08 -19.98
CA LYS A 28 18.99 7.15 -19.42
C LYS A 28 19.85 6.72 -18.24
N VAL A 29 19.35 5.80 -17.41
CA VAL A 29 19.97 5.38 -16.14
C VAL A 29 20.49 3.95 -16.23
N GLY A 30 19.71 3.05 -16.85
CA GLY A 30 20.05 1.64 -17.04
C GLY A 30 19.14 0.68 -16.27
N ASP A 31 19.67 -0.49 -15.95
CA ASP A 31 18.91 -1.58 -15.32
C ASP A 31 18.68 -1.30 -13.82
N VAL A 32 17.41 -1.17 -13.44
CA VAL A 32 17.01 -0.94 -12.03
C VAL A 32 17.22 -2.21 -11.22
N THR A 33 18.04 -2.14 -10.17
CA THR A 33 18.31 -3.25 -9.26
C THR A 33 17.49 -3.19 -7.98
N ILE A 34 16.96 -2.03 -7.59
CA ILE A 34 16.08 -1.88 -6.43
C ILE A 34 14.88 -1.02 -6.84
N LEU A 35 13.68 -1.58 -6.72
CA LEU A 35 12.42 -0.88 -6.94
C LEU A 35 11.74 -0.59 -5.61
N VAL A 36 11.52 0.67 -5.26
CA VAL A 36 10.82 1.07 -4.04
C VAL A 36 9.42 1.59 -4.38
N ASN A 37 8.40 0.74 -4.17
CA ASN A 37 6.99 1.09 -4.27
C ASN A 37 6.54 1.81 -2.99
N ASN A 38 6.68 3.14 -2.97
CA ASN A 38 6.32 3.99 -1.83
C ASN A 38 5.06 4.84 -2.02
N ALA A 39 4.74 5.21 -3.26
CA ALA A 39 3.65 6.13 -3.55
C ALA A 39 2.30 5.64 -2.97
N ALA A 40 1.61 6.53 -2.27
CA ALA A 40 0.30 6.25 -1.70
C ALA A 40 -0.53 7.53 -1.52
N VAL A 41 -1.86 7.38 -1.50
CA VAL A 41 -2.83 8.42 -1.17
C VAL A 41 -3.88 7.85 -0.21
N VAL A 42 -4.46 8.72 0.62
CA VAL A 42 -5.59 8.41 1.50
C VAL A 42 -6.63 9.51 1.36
N HIS A 43 -7.90 9.13 1.19
CA HIS A 43 -8.99 10.09 1.15
C HIS A 43 -9.51 10.47 2.54
N GLY A 44 -9.55 9.50 3.46
CA GLY A 44 -9.86 9.76 4.88
C GLY A 44 -11.34 10.07 5.18
N LYS A 45 -12.27 9.60 4.34
CA LYS A 45 -13.72 9.74 4.56
C LYS A 45 -14.40 8.41 4.86
N SER A 46 -15.62 8.49 5.39
CA SER A 46 -16.50 7.31 5.48
C SER A 46 -16.82 6.80 4.07
N LEU A 47 -17.16 5.52 3.94
CA LEU A 47 -17.53 4.96 2.63
C LEU A 47 -18.72 5.68 2.00
N VAL A 48 -19.69 6.11 2.81
CA VAL A 48 -20.91 6.78 2.36
C VAL A 48 -20.64 8.22 1.90
N ASP A 49 -19.65 8.88 2.49
CA ASP A 49 -19.29 10.26 2.18
C ASP A 49 -18.11 10.37 1.19
N SER A 50 -17.58 9.22 0.75
CA SER A 50 -16.45 9.16 -0.17
C SER A 50 -16.92 9.36 -1.61
N ASP A 51 -16.14 10.13 -2.36
CA ASP A 51 -16.33 10.27 -3.80
C ASP A 51 -15.75 9.05 -4.53
N ASP A 52 -16.50 8.51 -5.49
CA ASP A 52 -16.09 7.31 -6.23
C ASP A 52 -14.76 7.51 -6.98
N HIS A 53 -14.50 8.70 -7.52
CA HIS A 53 -13.22 8.97 -8.17
C HIS A 53 -12.07 8.96 -7.17
N ALA A 54 -12.27 9.49 -5.95
CA ALA A 54 -11.28 9.39 -4.89
C ALA A 54 -11.03 7.94 -4.44
N LEU A 55 -12.09 7.13 -4.31
CA LEU A 55 -11.98 5.69 -3.99
C LEU A 55 -11.15 4.95 -5.06
N LEU A 56 -11.49 5.16 -6.33
CA LEU A 56 -10.77 4.55 -7.46
C LEU A 56 -9.32 5.02 -7.54
N LYS A 57 -9.07 6.31 -7.30
CA LYS A 57 -7.71 6.88 -7.28
C LYS A 57 -6.84 6.21 -6.21
N SER A 58 -7.37 5.99 -5.00
CA SER A 58 -6.65 5.26 -3.96
C SER A 58 -6.30 3.83 -4.38
N GLN A 59 -7.21 3.11 -5.05
CA GLN A 59 -6.89 1.77 -5.58
C GLN A 59 -5.86 1.80 -6.70
N HIS A 60 -5.98 2.76 -7.63
CA HIS A 60 -5.06 2.90 -8.75
C HIS A 60 -3.63 3.18 -8.28
N ILE A 61 -3.45 4.12 -7.35
CA ILE A 61 -2.12 4.51 -6.88
C ILE A 61 -1.55 3.46 -5.92
N ASN A 62 -2.29 3.10 -4.88
CA ASN A 62 -1.74 2.30 -3.77
C ASN A 62 -1.63 0.82 -4.11
N ALA A 63 -2.50 0.30 -4.97
CA ALA A 63 -2.52 -1.10 -5.38
C ALA A 63 -2.01 -1.27 -6.82
N LEU A 64 -2.77 -0.80 -7.82
CA LEU A 64 -2.46 -1.08 -9.23
C LEU A 64 -1.11 -0.50 -9.69
N GLY A 65 -0.71 0.66 -9.17
CA GLY A 65 0.58 1.28 -9.44
C GLY A 65 1.74 0.32 -9.17
N GLN A 66 1.64 -0.48 -8.10
CA GLN A 66 2.65 -1.49 -7.76
C GLN A 66 2.69 -2.65 -8.75
N PHE A 67 1.55 -3.05 -9.32
CA PHE A 67 1.53 -4.04 -10.38
C PHE A 67 2.26 -3.51 -11.61
N TRP A 68 2.00 -2.26 -12.00
CA TRP A 68 2.58 -1.69 -13.22
C TRP A 68 4.08 -1.46 -13.10
N THR A 69 4.55 -0.88 -11.98
CA THR A 69 5.98 -0.68 -11.74
C THR A 69 6.71 -2.02 -11.63
N THR A 70 6.14 -2.99 -10.90
CA THR A 70 6.73 -4.32 -10.78
C THR A 70 6.82 -5.00 -12.14
N LYS A 71 5.75 -4.98 -12.94
CA LYS A 71 5.76 -5.53 -14.31
C LYS A 71 6.78 -4.84 -15.22
N ALA A 72 7.07 -3.57 -15.00
CA ALA A 72 7.99 -2.82 -15.84
C ALA A 72 9.47 -3.17 -15.57
N PHE A 73 9.82 -3.48 -14.32
CA PHE A 73 11.21 -3.66 -13.88
C PHE A 73 11.59 -5.10 -13.50
N LEU A 74 10.65 -5.91 -12.98
CA LEU A 74 10.92 -7.29 -12.54
C LEU A 74 11.48 -8.20 -13.64
N PRO A 75 10.99 -8.19 -14.91
CA PRO A 75 11.52 -9.10 -15.94
C PRO A 75 13.04 -8.98 -16.09
N ARG A 76 13.56 -7.75 -16.05
CA ARG A 76 14.99 -7.49 -16.19
C ARG A 76 15.78 -7.91 -14.95
N MET A 77 15.21 -7.74 -13.76
CA MET A 77 15.80 -8.23 -12.51
C MET A 77 15.95 -9.76 -12.54
N LEU A 78 14.96 -10.47 -13.07
CA LEU A 78 14.97 -11.94 -13.22
C LEU A 78 16.02 -12.39 -14.23
N GLU A 79 16.09 -11.75 -15.41
CA GLU A 79 17.11 -12.02 -16.42
C GLU A 79 18.54 -11.86 -15.88
N LEU A 80 18.76 -10.84 -15.04
CA LEU A 80 20.05 -10.52 -14.45
C LEU A 80 20.35 -11.28 -13.16
N GLN A 81 19.37 -12.03 -12.61
CA GLN A 81 19.44 -12.62 -11.27
C GLN A 81 19.91 -11.61 -10.22
N LYS A 82 19.41 -10.36 -10.34
CA LYS A 82 19.81 -9.24 -9.50
C LYS A 82 18.66 -8.25 -9.38
N GLY A 83 17.97 -8.27 -8.25
CA GLY A 83 16.87 -7.34 -7.99
C GLY A 83 16.37 -7.34 -6.55
N HIS A 84 15.76 -6.24 -6.14
CA HIS A 84 15.03 -6.15 -4.88
C HIS A 84 13.77 -5.30 -5.03
N ILE A 85 12.61 -5.86 -4.74
CA ILE A 85 11.34 -5.12 -4.73
C ILE A 85 10.95 -4.77 -3.30
N VAL A 86 10.84 -3.49 -3.01
CA VAL A 86 10.46 -2.97 -1.69
C VAL A 86 9.08 -2.34 -1.78
N CYS A 87 8.19 -2.70 -0.87
CA CYS A 87 6.86 -2.11 -0.77
C CYS A 87 6.65 -1.46 0.59
N LEU A 88 6.41 -0.14 0.60
CA LEU A 88 5.99 0.59 1.80
C LEU A 88 4.47 0.44 1.93
N ASN A 89 4.08 -0.55 2.74
CA ASN A 89 2.70 -0.86 3.06
C ASN A 89 2.30 -0.18 4.38
N SER A 90 1.41 -0.78 5.17
CA SER A 90 0.92 -0.26 6.44
C SER A 90 0.34 -1.38 7.32
N VAL A 91 0.40 -1.19 8.64
CA VAL A 91 -0.36 -2.03 9.60
C VAL A 91 -1.85 -2.02 9.28
N LEU A 92 -2.38 -0.98 8.64
CA LEU A 92 -3.78 -0.90 8.22
C LEU A 92 -4.19 -1.93 7.15
N ALA A 93 -3.22 -2.58 6.48
CA ALA A 93 -3.49 -3.75 5.65
C ALA A 93 -3.95 -4.96 6.47
N LEU A 94 -3.42 -5.12 7.68
CA LEU A 94 -3.73 -6.22 8.60
C LEU A 94 -4.82 -5.82 9.61
N SER A 95 -4.91 -4.53 9.93
CA SER A 95 -5.89 -4.02 10.86
C SER A 95 -6.59 -2.75 10.37
N ALA A 96 -7.69 -2.94 9.64
CA ALA A 96 -8.52 -1.86 9.13
C ALA A 96 -9.19 -1.01 10.23
N ILE A 97 -9.48 0.24 9.89
CA ILE A 97 -10.11 1.24 10.75
C ILE A 97 -11.27 1.93 10.02
N PRO A 98 -12.30 2.42 10.73
CA PRO A 98 -13.34 3.24 10.12
C PRO A 98 -12.74 4.57 9.63
N GLY A 99 -13.32 5.12 8.56
CA GLY A 99 -12.90 6.40 7.98
C GLY A 99 -11.67 6.35 7.06
N ALA A 100 -11.12 5.16 6.80
CA ALA A 100 -10.01 4.96 5.87
C ALA A 100 -10.24 3.70 5.01
N VAL A 101 -11.49 3.44 4.61
CA VAL A 101 -11.86 2.20 3.89
C VAL A 101 -11.10 2.07 2.57
N ASP A 102 -10.94 3.17 1.84
CA ASP A 102 -10.16 3.24 0.59
C ASP A 102 -8.69 2.86 0.81
N TYR A 103 -8.08 3.41 1.86
CA TYR A 103 -6.69 3.16 2.19
C TYR A 103 -6.47 1.73 2.72
N CYS A 104 -7.31 1.27 3.65
CA CYS A 104 -7.22 -0.07 4.22
C CYS A 104 -7.38 -1.16 3.14
N THR A 105 -8.38 -1.02 2.27
CA THR A 105 -8.61 -1.99 1.18
C THR A 105 -7.48 -1.99 0.17
N SER A 106 -6.97 -0.81 -0.22
CA SER A 106 -5.85 -0.72 -1.17
C SER A 106 -4.54 -1.25 -0.59
N LYS A 107 -4.25 -0.98 0.69
CA LYS A 107 -3.07 -1.53 1.39
C LYS A 107 -3.18 -3.03 1.64
N ALA A 108 -4.39 -3.56 1.88
CA ALA A 108 -4.63 -5.01 1.94
C ALA A 108 -4.40 -5.69 0.57
N SER A 109 -4.83 -5.05 -0.52
CA SER A 109 -4.55 -5.53 -1.89
C SER A 109 -3.04 -5.54 -2.18
N SER A 110 -2.35 -4.45 -1.87
CA SER A 110 -0.88 -4.34 -1.95
C SER A 110 -0.18 -5.40 -1.09
N PHE A 111 -0.72 -5.71 0.09
CA PHE A 111 -0.14 -6.72 0.98
C PHE A 111 -0.22 -8.12 0.37
N ALA A 112 -1.41 -8.52 -0.08
CA ALA A 112 -1.60 -9.81 -0.73
C ALA A 112 -0.77 -9.94 -2.02
N PHE A 113 -0.65 -8.85 -2.79
CA PHE A 113 0.24 -8.79 -3.96
C PHE A 113 1.69 -9.10 -3.58
N MET A 114 2.21 -8.44 -2.54
CA MET A 114 3.59 -8.65 -2.11
C MET A 114 3.83 -10.03 -1.50
N GLU A 115 2.87 -10.60 -0.76
CA GLU A 115 2.96 -11.97 -0.27
C GLU A 115 3.05 -12.97 -1.43
N SER A 116 2.17 -12.83 -2.42
CA SER A 116 2.18 -13.67 -3.62
C SER A 116 3.47 -13.52 -4.43
N LEU A 117 3.94 -12.29 -4.64
CA LEU A 117 5.20 -12.00 -5.31
C LEU A 117 6.40 -12.63 -4.58
N THR A 118 6.46 -12.49 -3.25
CA THR A 118 7.55 -13.02 -2.44
C THR A 118 7.63 -14.54 -2.54
N LEU A 119 6.49 -15.24 -2.48
CA LEU A 119 6.42 -16.69 -2.66
C LEU A 119 6.88 -17.11 -4.06
N GLY A 120 6.46 -16.38 -5.10
CA GLY A 120 6.87 -16.64 -6.48
C GLY A 120 8.36 -16.38 -6.76
N LEU A 121 9.06 -15.65 -5.87
CA LEU A 121 10.49 -15.36 -5.99
C LEU A 121 11.39 -16.33 -5.20
N LEU A 122 10.81 -17.28 -4.44
CA LEU A 122 11.60 -18.24 -3.64
C LEU A 122 12.60 -19.05 -4.49
N ASP A 123 12.21 -19.39 -5.72
CA ASP A 123 13.04 -20.15 -6.67
C ASP A 123 13.78 -19.26 -7.68
N CYS A 124 13.80 -17.94 -7.46
CA CYS A 124 14.49 -16.97 -8.33
C CYS A 124 15.75 -16.44 -7.64
N PRO A 125 16.92 -17.09 -7.82
CA PRO A 125 18.14 -16.68 -7.14
C PRO A 125 18.51 -15.23 -7.50
N GLY A 126 18.90 -14.47 -6.49
CA GLY A 126 19.36 -13.08 -6.63
C GLY A 126 18.26 -12.04 -6.81
N VAL A 127 16.97 -12.42 -6.75
CA VAL A 127 15.85 -11.48 -6.73
C VAL A 127 15.06 -11.62 -5.43
N ASN A 128 14.99 -10.55 -4.65
CA ASN A 128 14.32 -10.54 -3.35
C ASN A 128 13.17 -9.53 -3.29
N ALA A 129 12.32 -9.66 -2.28
CA ALA A 129 11.26 -8.71 -1.99
C ALA A 129 11.20 -8.40 -0.49
N THR A 130 10.86 -7.16 -0.13
CA THR A 130 10.67 -6.71 1.26
C THR A 130 9.37 -5.92 1.37
N THR A 131 8.50 -6.34 2.29
CA THR A 131 7.26 -5.63 2.62
C THR A 131 7.41 -4.95 3.98
N VAL A 132 7.25 -3.63 4.02
CA VAL A 132 7.38 -2.84 5.25
C VAL A 132 6.00 -2.36 5.70
N LEU A 133 5.64 -2.65 6.95
CA LEU A 133 4.36 -2.30 7.54
C LEU A 133 4.60 -1.38 8.76
N PRO A 134 4.76 -0.06 8.54
CA PRO A 134 4.76 0.89 9.63
C PRO A 134 3.36 1.05 10.20
N PHE A 135 3.29 1.27 11.51
CA PHE A 135 2.05 1.58 12.23
C PHE A 135 1.52 2.96 11.85
N HIS A 136 2.02 4.00 12.53
CA HIS A 136 1.68 5.38 12.27
C HIS A 136 2.97 6.17 12.19
N THR A 137 3.17 6.85 11.08
CA THR A 137 4.35 7.69 10.81
C THR A 137 3.92 9.14 10.83
N SER A 138 4.73 10.01 11.44
CA SER A 138 4.48 11.46 11.48
C SER A 138 4.67 12.11 10.11
N THR A 139 3.72 11.92 9.20
CA THR A 139 3.70 12.54 7.87
C THR A 139 2.46 13.38 7.66
N GLU A 140 2.50 14.29 6.70
CA GLU A 140 1.38 15.16 6.35
C GLU A 140 0.12 14.39 5.96
N MET A 141 0.31 13.20 5.34
CA MET A 141 -0.74 12.28 4.92
C MET A 141 -1.72 11.88 6.04
N PHE A 142 -1.25 11.85 7.30
CA PHE A 142 -2.07 11.46 8.46
C PHE A 142 -2.28 12.60 9.46
N GLN A 143 -2.11 13.87 9.03
CA GLN A 143 -2.43 15.02 9.85
C GLN A 143 -3.91 14.98 10.26
N GLY A 144 -4.17 14.93 11.57
CA GLY A 144 -5.52 14.85 12.14
C GLY A 144 -5.91 13.47 12.70
N MET A 145 -5.15 12.41 12.39
CA MET A 145 -5.37 11.10 13.03
C MET A 145 -4.93 11.15 14.50
N ARG A 146 -5.85 10.86 15.43
CA ARG A 146 -5.56 10.80 16.86
C ARG A 146 -5.42 9.35 17.34
N ILE A 147 -4.25 9.02 17.88
CA ILE A 147 -3.99 7.74 18.53
C ILE A 147 -4.57 7.79 19.95
N ARG A 148 -5.32 6.77 20.37
CA ARG A 148 -5.93 6.72 21.71
C ARG A 148 -4.90 6.67 22.84
N PHE A 149 -3.81 5.94 22.63
CA PHE A 149 -2.75 5.72 23.62
C PHE A 149 -1.37 6.13 23.05
N PRO A 150 -1.08 7.44 22.91
CA PRO A 150 0.16 7.90 22.28
C PRO A 150 1.42 7.50 23.06
N ASN A 151 1.32 7.35 24.38
CA ASN A 151 2.45 6.92 25.22
C ASN A 151 2.78 5.42 25.05
N LEU A 152 1.78 4.61 24.68
CA LEU A 152 1.96 3.17 24.46
C LEU A 152 2.34 2.86 23.01
N PHE A 153 1.83 3.65 22.06
CA PHE A 153 2.10 3.54 20.63
C PHE A 153 2.54 4.90 20.07
N PRO A 154 3.78 5.31 20.33
CA PRO A 154 4.28 6.57 19.83
C PRO A 154 4.39 6.56 18.29
N PRO A 155 4.15 7.71 17.63
CA PRO A 155 4.35 7.84 16.20
C PRO A 155 5.81 7.55 15.83
N LEU A 156 6.00 6.87 14.70
CA LEU A 156 7.32 6.59 14.16
C LEU A 156 7.83 7.81 13.38
N LYS A 157 9.11 8.10 13.54
CA LYS A 157 9.82 9.10 12.73
C LYS A 157 10.08 8.56 11.32
N PRO A 158 9.87 9.34 10.24
CA PRO A 158 10.14 8.90 8.87
C PRO A 158 11.56 8.38 8.67
N GLU A 159 12.56 9.00 9.29
CA GLU A 159 13.98 8.64 9.18
C GLU A 159 14.22 7.25 9.78
N MET A 160 13.53 6.92 10.87
CA MET A 160 13.60 5.59 11.48
C MET A 160 13.03 4.53 10.55
N VAL A 161 11.88 4.80 9.91
CA VAL A 161 11.26 3.88 8.95
C VAL A 161 12.16 3.68 7.74
N ALA A 162 12.74 4.76 7.20
CA ALA A 162 13.68 4.71 6.09
C ALA A 162 14.92 3.86 6.44
N ARG A 163 15.58 4.16 7.57
CA ARG A 163 16.76 3.42 8.03
C ARG A 163 16.47 1.93 8.23
N ARG A 164 15.38 1.59 8.92
CA ARG A 164 14.97 0.18 9.12
C ARG A 164 14.63 -0.52 7.80
N THR A 165 14.08 0.21 6.83
CA THR A 165 13.82 -0.32 5.48
C THR A 165 15.13 -0.66 4.78
N VAL A 166 16.14 0.22 4.84
CA VAL A 166 17.47 -0.04 4.28
C VAL A 166 18.11 -1.27 4.93
N GLU A 167 18.09 -1.33 6.26
CA GLU A 167 18.63 -2.47 7.04
C GLU A 167 17.94 -3.79 6.64
N ALA A 168 16.61 -3.79 6.47
CA ALA A 168 15.85 -4.96 6.04
C ALA A 168 16.18 -5.38 4.61
N VAL A 169 16.36 -4.43 3.70
CA VAL A 169 16.79 -4.69 2.32
C VAL A 169 18.18 -5.31 2.29
N GLN A 170 19.13 -4.76 3.05
CA GLN A 170 20.50 -5.31 3.16
C GLN A 170 20.52 -6.74 3.73
N GLN A 171 19.55 -7.08 4.57
CA GLN A 171 19.42 -8.39 5.20
C GLN A 171 18.49 -9.34 4.44
N ASN A 172 17.96 -8.94 3.27
CA ASN A 172 16.96 -9.69 2.51
C ASN A 172 15.74 -10.13 3.35
N GLN A 173 15.31 -9.28 4.29
CA GLN A 173 14.15 -9.55 5.12
C GLN A 173 12.87 -9.39 4.30
N ALA A 174 12.10 -10.47 4.15
CA ALA A 174 10.85 -10.45 3.40
C ALA A 174 9.77 -9.56 4.02
N PHE A 175 9.75 -9.44 5.35
CA PHE A 175 8.68 -8.79 6.09
C PHE A 175 9.21 -8.00 7.28
N LEU A 176 8.85 -6.72 7.35
CA LEU A 176 9.27 -5.79 8.41
C LEU A 176 8.05 -5.07 8.99
N LEU A 177 7.66 -5.38 10.22
CA LEU A 177 6.58 -4.70 10.94
C LEU A 177 7.15 -3.73 11.98
N LEU A 178 6.73 -2.46 11.94
CA LEU A 178 7.26 -1.43 12.81
C LEU A 178 6.13 -0.74 13.61
N PRO A 179 6.25 -0.59 14.94
CA PRO A 179 7.25 -1.22 15.82
C PRO A 179 6.98 -2.71 16.02
N TRP A 180 7.98 -3.47 16.49
CA TRP A 180 7.87 -4.93 16.71
C TRP A 180 6.70 -5.32 17.63
N THR A 181 6.29 -4.43 18.55
CA THR A 181 5.15 -4.64 19.44
C THR A 181 3.83 -4.86 18.69
N MET A 182 3.73 -4.40 17.44
CA MET A 182 2.57 -4.63 16.58
C MET A 182 2.37 -6.10 16.22
N HIS A 183 3.42 -6.94 16.24
CA HIS A 183 3.28 -8.38 15.96
C HIS A 183 2.31 -9.03 16.97
N ILE A 184 2.45 -8.68 18.24
CA ILE A 184 1.59 -9.19 19.33
C ILE A 184 0.15 -8.76 19.09
N LEU A 185 -0.09 -7.50 18.73
CA LEU A 185 -1.44 -6.98 18.50
C LEU A 185 -2.13 -7.62 17.30
N VAL A 186 -1.41 -7.82 16.19
CA VAL A 186 -1.94 -8.47 14.99
C VAL A 186 -2.32 -9.93 15.30
N VAL A 187 -1.45 -10.65 16.01
CA VAL A 187 -1.73 -12.04 16.44
C VAL A 187 -2.92 -12.09 17.40
N LEU A 188 -2.93 -11.24 18.43
CA LEU A 188 -4.06 -11.14 19.37
C LEU A 188 -5.36 -10.83 18.65
N LYS A 189 -5.38 -9.92 17.68
CA LYS A 189 -6.57 -9.62 16.88
C LYS A 189 -7.07 -10.85 16.13
N ARG A 190 -6.18 -11.55 15.44
CA ARG A 190 -6.53 -12.76 14.68
C ARG A 190 -7.18 -13.83 15.56
N HIS A 191 -6.68 -14.02 16.78
CA HIS A 191 -7.23 -15.00 17.71
C HIS A 191 -8.50 -14.52 18.42
N THR A 192 -8.56 -13.27 18.88
CA THR A 192 -9.74 -12.76 19.61
C THR A 192 -10.94 -12.51 18.71
N SER A 193 -10.76 -12.16 17.43
CA SER A 193 -11.85 -12.11 16.45
C SER A 193 -12.50 -13.48 16.20
N PHE A 194 -11.77 -14.57 16.41
CA PHE A 194 -12.30 -15.93 16.32
C PHE A 194 -13.15 -16.33 17.55
N TRP A 195 -12.91 -15.73 18.71
CA TRP A 195 -13.56 -16.11 19.98
C TRP A 195 -14.61 -15.12 20.50
N ILE A 196 -14.68 -13.89 19.98
CA ILE A 196 -15.58 -12.84 20.52
C ILE A 196 -16.47 -12.26 19.39
N PRO A 197 -17.78 -12.56 19.37
CA PRO A 197 -18.71 -12.11 18.33
C PRO A 197 -19.01 -10.59 18.30
N THR A 198 -18.29 -9.75 19.05
CA THR A 198 -18.54 -8.30 19.12
C THR A 198 -17.32 -7.51 18.67
N SER A 199 -17.32 -7.13 17.40
CA SER A 199 -16.33 -6.29 16.70
C SER A 199 -16.05 -4.93 17.35
N ASN A 200 -16.83 -4.50 18.34
CA ASN A 200 -16.70 -3.19 18.98
C ASN A 200 -15.48 -3.06 19.90
N ARG A 201 -15.00 -4.15 20.52
CA ARG A 201 -13.94 -4.06 21.56
C ARG A 201 -12.56 -3.69 20.99
N TRP A 202 -12.23 -4.12 19.77
CA TRP A 202 -10.97 -3.76 19.10
C TRP A 202 -10.93 -2.30 18.65
N ARG A 203 -12.05 -1.80 18.11
CA ARG A 203 -12.24 -0.39 17.77
C ARG A 203 -12.06 0.48 19.01
N ASP A 204 -12.69 0.08 20.11
CA ASP A 204 -12.61 0.78 21.40
C ASP A 204 -11.26 0.58 22.11
N LEU A 205 -10.41 -0.37 21.71
CA LEU A 205 -9.05 -0.50 22.24
C LEU A 205 -8.09 0.49 21.55
N MET A 206 -8.22 0.70 20.24
CA MET A 206 -7.25 1.49 19.47
C MET A 206 -7.63 2.97 19.25
N PHE A 207 -8.93 3.33 19.27
CA PHE A 207 -9.39 4.67 18.91
C PHE A 207 -10.43 5.23 19.91
N PRO A 208 -10.41 6.54 20.22
CA PRO A 208 -11.39 7.14 21.12
C PRO A 208 -12.77 7.18 20.45
N SER A 209 -13.79 6.67 21.14
CA SER A 209 -15.17 6.63 20.68
C SER A 209 -15.82 8.00 20.78
N SER A 210 -16.17 8.59 19.65
CA SER A 210 -17.15 9.66 19.56
C SER A 210 -18.17 9.29 18.49
N SER A 211 -19.07 8.34 18.82
CA SER A 211 -20.49 8.25 18.39
C SER A 211 -21.00 6.80 18.46
N ARG A 212 -22.16 6.63 19.11
CA ARG A 212 -22.93 5.39 19.23
C ARG A 212 -23.63 5.07 17.89
N MET A 213 -23.78 3.77 17.57
CA MET A 213 -25.06 3.09 17.25
C MET A 213 -25.03 2.63 15.76
N LEU A 214 -25.55 1.50 15.28
CA LEU A 214 -26.33 0.35 15.76
C LEU A 214 -25.95 -0.82 14.82
N VAL A 215 -25.87 -2.06 15.31
CA VAL A 215 -25.58 -3.25 14.48
C VAL A 215 -26.90 -3.78 13.91
N PHE A 216 -26.98 -3.95 12.59
CA PHE A 216 -28.04 -4.71 11.93
C PHE A 216 -27.44 -6.01 11.40
N LEU A 217 -27.96 -7.12 11.89
CA LEU A 217 -27.78 -8.46 11.34
C LEU A 217 -29.00 -8.80 10.47
N ASP A 218 -28.77 -9.69 9.52
CA ASP A 218 -29.74 -10.36 8.64
C ASP A 218 -30.02 -9.66 7.30
N GLY A 219 -29.16 -10.01 6.33
CA GLY A 219 -29.45 -9.86 4.92
C GLY A 219 -30.50 -10.88 4.47
N VAL A 220 -31.55 -10.37 3.81
CA VAL A 220 -32.28 -11.09 2.76
C VAL A 220 -32.55 -10.07 1.65
N PHE A 221 -31.81 -10.18 0.55
CA PHE A 221 -32.13 -9.48 -0.69
C PHE A 221 -33.28 -10.24 -1.39
N PHE A 222 -34.47 -9.66 -1.43
CA PHE A 222 -35.48 -10.02 -2.42
C PHE A 222 -35.37 -9.05 -3.60
N ALA A 223 -34.87 -9.54 -4.74
CA ALA A 223 -35.10 -8.92 -6.03
C ALA A 223 -36.53 -9.28 -6.48
N GLY A 224 -37.49 -8.38 -6.28
CA GLY A 224 -38.88 -8.55 -6.66
C GLY A 224 -39.55 -7.22 -7.00
N ARG A 225 -40.11 -7.13 -8.22
CA ARG A 225 -40.78 -5.95 -8.81
C ARG A 225 -41.95 -5.48 -7.95
N ASN A 226 -41.89 -4.26 -7.41
CA ASN A 226 -43.06 -3.57 -6.84
C ASN A 226 -43.16 -2.11 -7.38
N PRO A 227 -44.26 -1.71 -8.06
CA PRO A 227 -44.43 -0.41 -8.73
C PRO A 227 -44.47 0.85 -7.83
N ALA A 228 -44.38 0.72 -6.50
CA ALA A 228 -44.42 1.85 -5.58
C ALA A 228 -43.16 2.75 -5.58
N CYS A 229 -42.08 2.34 -6.24
CA CYS A 229 -40.85 3.14 -6.40
C CYS A 229 -40.90 4.22 -7.50
N ARG A 230 -42.04 4.41 -8.21
CA ARG A 230 -42.15 5.46 -9.24
C ARG A 230 -42.56 6.84 -8.74
N SER A 231 -43.06 6.98 -7.50
CA SER A 231 -43.53 8.29 -6.98
C SER A 231 -42.50 9.05 -6.14
N ALA A 232 -41.40 8.42 -5.71
CA ALA A 232 -40.33 9.10 -4.97
C ALA A 232 -39.28 9.77 -5.88
N PHE A 233 -39.32 9.52 -7.19
CA PHE A 233 -38.36 10.05 -8.16
C PHE A 233 -38.77 11.42 -8.75
N ALA A 234 -39.89 12.01 -8.33
CA ALA A 234 -40.38 13.30 -8.81
C ALA A 234 -39.96 14.51 -7.96
N SER A 235 -39.26 14.30 -6.82
CA SER A 235 -38.91 15.39 -5.89
C SER A 235 -37.41 15.70 -5.78
N LEU A 236 -36.55 15.04 -6.57
CA LEU A 236 -35.09 15.23 -6.51
C LEU A 236 -34.50 15.82 -7.81
N SER A 237 -35.24 16.72 -8.47
CA SER A 237 -34.83 17.40 -9.71
C SER A 237 -34.98 18.93 -9.63
N LYS A 238 -34.82 19.53 -8.44
CA LYS A 238 -35.03 20.98 -8.30
C LYS A 238 -34.01 21.80 -7.52
N HIS A 239 -32.90 21.26 -7.01
CA HIS A 239 -31.91 22.07 -6.28
C HIS A 239 -30.46 21.76 -6.65
N LEU A 240 -30.13 21.94 -7.94
CA LEU A 240 -28.77 22.23 -8.39
C LEU A 240 -28.83 23.47 -9.28
N SER A 241 -28.51 24.63 -8.70
CA SER A 241 -27.91 25.79 -9.40
C SER A 241 -27.84 27.00 -8.45
N THR A 242 -26.64 27.36 -8.00
CA THR A 242 -26.13 28.76 -8.01
C THR A 242 -24.71 28.85 -7.47
N SER A 243 -23.81 29.38 -8.33
CA SER A 243 -22.53 30.10 -8.08
C SER A 243 -21.38 29.39 -7.33
N GLY A 244 -20.11 29.48 -7.72
CA GLY A 244 -19.42 30.25 -8.76
C GLY A 244 -17.94 30.50 -8.39
N ALA A 245 -17.03 30.15 -9.29
CA ALA A 245 -15.69 30.72 -9.59
C ALA A 245 -14.61 30.98 -8.50
N GLY A 246 -13.36 30.54 -8.77
CA GLY A 246 -12.17 31.36 -8.49
C GLY A 246 -10.84 30.68 -8.12
N ARG A 247 -9.93 30.57 -9.12
CA ARG A 247 -8.46 30.81 -9.14
C ARG A 247 -7.47 30.18 -8.11
N ASN A 248 -6.43 29.56 -8.67
CA ASN A 248 -5.08 29.23 -8.15
C ASN A 248 -4.21 30.51 -7.98
N PRO A 249 -3.14 30.61 -7.14
CA PRO A 249 -1.81 29.99 -7.42
C PRO A 249 -0.88 29.63 -6.21
N GLN A 250 0.09 28.70 -6.46
CA GLN A 250 1.49 28.62 -5.91
C GLN A 250 1.71 28.27 -4.39
N VAL A 251 2.82 27.71 -3.84
CA VAL A 251 4.16 27.18 -4.25
C VAL A 251 4.88 26.51 -3.02
N CYS A 252 5.70 25.48 -3.28
CA CYS A 252 6.94 24.96 -2.62
C CYS A 252 7.05 24.30 -1.21
N TRP A 253 8.01 23.33 -1.20
CA TRP A 253 8.82 22.66 -0.14
C TRP A 253 8.19 21.40 0.51
N GLU A 254 8.89 20.29 0.79
CA GLU A 254 10.34 20.03 0.93
C GLU A 254 10.70 18.53 0.77
N LEU A 255 11.90 18.29 0.23
CA LEU A 255 12.62 17.02 0.13
C LEU A 255 13.21 16.63 1.50
N HIS A 256 13.04 15.39 1.97
CA HIS A 256 13.85 14.80 3.06
C HIS A 256 13.81 13.26 3.11
N LEU A 257 14.17 12.57 2.02
CA LEU A 257 14.34 11.11 2.02
C LEU A 257 15.42 10.69 1.02
N TYR A 258 16.72 10.96 1.25
CA TYR A 258 17.76 10.34 0.39
C TYR A 258 19.19 10.26 0.94
N GLU A 259 19.44 10.16 2.25
CA GLU A 259 20.83 10.06 2.78
C GLU A 259 21.25 8.74 3.44
N ASP A 260 20.39 7.73 3.61
CA ASP A 260 20.77 6.50 4.33
C ASP A 260 21.06 5.26 3.46
N PHE A 261 21.01 5.36 2.12
CA PHE A 261 21.11 4.18 1.23
C PHE A 261 22.51 3.82 0.69
N GLN A 262 23.59 4.53 1.08
CA GLN A 262 24.90 4.34 0.41
C GLN A 262 26.12 4.14 1.31
N ARG A 263 26.13 3.05 2.08
CA ARG A 263 27.37 2.38 2.51
C ARG A 263 27.20 0.87 2.51
N THR A 264 27.44 0.22 1.38
CA THR A 264 27.98 -1.15 1.30
C THR A 264 28.26 -1.55 -0.15
N ASP A 265 29.54 -1.70 -0.48
CA ASP A 265 30.01 -2.51 -1.61
C ASP A 265 29.64 -3.97 -1.33
N LEU A 266 28.61 -4.49 -1.99
CA LEU A 266 28.23 -5.91 -1.90
C LEU A 266 28.88 -6.69 -3.05
N ARG A 267 30.01 -7.33 -2.75
CA ARG A 267 30.53 -8.45 -3.55
C ARG A 267 29.76 -9.71 -3.13
N VAL A 268 28.87 -10.20 -3.98
CA VAL A 268 28.25 -11.51 -3.81
C VAL A 268 29.18 -12.55 -4.42
N ALA A 269 29.60 -13.52 -3.61
CA ALA A 269 30.41 -14.64 -4.04
C ALA A 269 29.60 -15.51 -5.02
N GLY A 270 30.18 -15.75 -6.21
CA GLY A 270 29.55 -16.56 -7.25
C GLY A 270 29.49 -18.03 -6.87
N ASN A 271 28.33 -18.63 -7.09
CA ASN A 271 28.25 -20.05 -7.38
C ASN A 271 27.46 -20.16 -8.70
N GLN A 272 28.20 -20.39 -9.79
CA GLN A 272 27.62 -20.74 -11.08
C GLN A 272 27.10 -22.18 -10.99
N ASP A 273 26.07 -22.46 -11.80
CA ASP A 273 25.39 -23.74 -11.99
C ASP A 273 24.11 -23.91 -11.17
N LEU A 274 22.98 -23.49 -11.76
CA LEU A 274 21.63 -24.09 -11.72
C LEU A 274 20.67 -23.13 -12.46
N VAL A 275 20.71 -23.14 -13.80
CA VAL A 275 19.78 -22.36 -14.64
C VAL A 275 18.58 -23.24 -14.98
N GLY A 276 17.53 -23.16 -14.15
CA GLY A 276 16.18 -23.62 -14.48
C GLY A 276 15.23 -22.40 -14.53
N PRO A 277 14.13 -22.44 -15.30
CA PRO A 277 13.13 -21.36 -15.30
C PRO A 277 12.48 -21.24 -13.91
N CYS A 278 12.27 -20.02 -13.40
CA CYS A 278 11.56 -19.76 -12.15
C CYS A 278 10.15 -20.39 -12.19
N GLN A 279 9.96 -21.54 -11.52
CA GLN A 279 8.73 -22.35 -11.65
C GLN A 279 7.54 -21.82 -10.83
N GLY A 280 7.78 -20.93 -9.86
CA GLY A 280 6.74 -20.40 -8.96
C GLY A 280 5.61 -19.60 -9.62
N TRP A 281 5.71 -19.32 -10.94
CA TRP A 281 4.73 -18.54 -11.70
C TRP A 281 3.93 -19.37 -12.71
N ASP A 282 4.10 -20.70 -12.77
CA ASP A 282 3.36 -21.54 -13.70
C ASP A 282 1.86 -21.61 -13.33
N PRO A 283 0.95 -21.06 -14.16
CA PRO A 283 -0.49 -21.09 -13.88
C PRO A 283 -1.06 -22.51 -13.74
N ALA A 284 -0.42 -23.51 -14.36
CA ALA A 284 -0.86 -24.90 -14.31
C ALA A 284 -0.63 -25.54 -12.92
N LEU A 285 0.38 -25.07 -12.18
CA LEU A 285 0.68 -25.54 -10.82
C LEU A 285 -0.22 -24.89 -9.75
N VAL A 286 -0.68 -23.65 -9.98
CA VAL A 286 -1.48 -22.89 -8.99
C VAL A 286 -2.96 -23.27 -9.02
N LEU A 287 -3.52 -23.61 -10.18
CA LEU A 287 -4.96 -23.90 -10.35
C LEU A 287 -5.32 -25.38 -10.26
N SER A 288 -4.35 -26.26 -9.94
CA SER A 288 -4.54 -27.71 -9.83
C SER A 288 -4.76 -28.21 -8.39
N GLN A 289 -4.93 -27.31 -7.42
CA GLN A 289 -5.36 -27.60 -6.03
C GLN A 289 -6.78 -27.08 -5.77
#